data_AF-A0A1E7L6A7-F1
#
_entry.id   AF-A0A1E7L6A7-F1
#
_cell.length_a   1.000
_cell.length_b   1.000
_cell.length_c   1.000
_cell.angle_alpha   90.00
_cell.angle_beta   90.00
_cell.angle_gamma   90.00
#
_symmetry.space_group_name_H-M   'P 1'
#
loop_
_entity.id
_entity.type
_entity.pdbx_description
1 polymer ?
#
loop_
_entity_poly.entity_id
_entity_poly.type
_entity_poly.pdbx_seq_one_letter_code
_entity_poly.pdbx_strand_id
1 'polypeptide(L)'
;MAKQPRPARLRRATDLARAQQAVANLTMTTPDWDQTQQALRRRFSVHGMLVRAALRTVISGAELHEALHTKPVAHDGIWIPPEEREAYLLHFSRAATRLVHRLKIAALARHPRGPHGERRTRRHLYRQAHRITAALVSGTSVYYKAPELDKEAARESLRIPLGLVHHLVSGTPLPAECSTSQDW
;
A
#
# COMPACT_ATOMS: atom_id res chain seq x y z
N MET A 1 -30.81 2.49 17.13
CA MET A 1 -30.37 2.55 15.72
C MET A 1 -29.36 1.45 15.48
N ALA A 2 -29.69 0.46 14.63
CA ALA A 2 -28.80 -0.64 14.31
C ALA A 2 -27.61 -0.10 13.50
N LYS A 3 -26.38 -0.32 13.97
CA LYS A 3 -25.18 -0.11 13.17
C LYS A 3 -25.33 -0.91 11.88
N GLN A 4 -25.39 -0.24 10.73
CA GLN A 4 -25.29 -0.93 9.44
C GLN A 4 -24.08 -1.86 9.49
N PRO A 5 -24.23 -3.15 9.16
CA PRO A 5 -23.10 -4.05 9.15
C PRO A 5 -22.17 -3.59 8.03
N ARG A 6 -20.99 -3.04 8.40
CA ARG A 6 -19.82 -3.04 7.50
C ARG A 6 -19.79 -4.40 6.81
N PRO A 7 -19.59 -4.48 5.48
CA PRO A 7 -19.68 -5.74 4.74
C PRO A 7 -18.94 -6.84 5.49
N ALA A 8 -19.71 -7.75 6.09
CA ALA A 8 -19.23 -8.69 7.10
C ALA A 8 -18.16 -9.65 6.55
N ARG A 9 -18.01 -9.70 5.22
CA ARG A 9 -17.10 -10.58 4.50
C ARG A 9 -15.62 -10.20 4.62
N LEU A 10 -15.28 -8.95 4.96
CA LEU A 10 -13.87 -8.51 5.04
C LEU A 10 -13.24 -8.65 6.44
N ARG A 11 -14.02 -8.88 7.50
CA ARG A 11 -13.50 -8.96 8.89
C ARG A 11 -12.82 -10.29 9.24
N ARG A 12 -13.04 -11.35 8.45
CA ARG A 12 -12.44 -12.69 8.66
C ARG A 12 -11.43 -13.10 7.59
N ALA A 13 -11.30 -12.30 6.53
CA ALA A 13 -10.36 -12.55 5.45
C ALA A 13 -8.92 -12.19 5.87
N THR A 14 -7.95 -12.99 5.45
CA THR A 14 -6.53 -12.67 5.66
C THR A 14 -6.15 -11.37 4.94
N ASP A 15 -5.09 -10.69 5.40
CA ASP A 15 -4.55 -9.51 4.71
C ASP A 15 -4.34 -9.80 3.20
N LEU A 16 -3.95 -11.02 2.83
CA LEU A 16 -3.78 -11.46 1.44
C LEU A 16 -5.10 -11.43 0.65
N ALA A 17 -6.16 -12.07 1.17
CA ALA A 17 -7.45 -12.13 0.48
C ALA A 17 -8.09 -10.75 0.31
N ARG A 18 -7.92 -9.87 1.31
CA ARG A 18 -8.37 -8.47 1.20
C ARG A 18 -7.60 -7.70 0.13
N ALA A 19 -6.29 -7.93 0.02
CA ALA A 19 -5.48 -7.29 -1.02
C ALA A 19 -5.82 -7.82 -2.42
N GLN A 20 -6.09 -9.13 -2.57
CA GLN A 20 -6.55 -9.72 -3.83
C GLN A 20 -7.84 -9.07 -4.31
N GLN A 21 -8.82 -8.94 -3.42
CA GLN A 21 -10.08 -8.28 -3.73
C GLN A 21 -9.88 -6.80 -4.08
N ALA A 22 -9.07 -6.07 -3.32
CA ALA A 22 -8.76 -4.67 -3.59
C ALA A 22 -8.13 -4.47 -4.99
N VAL A 23 -7.12 -5.27 -5.34
CA VAL A 23 -6.44 -5.19 -6.63
C VAL A 23 -7.38 -5.52 -7.79
N ALA A 24 -8.25 -6.54 -7.61
CA ALA A 24 -9.25 -6.91 -8.60
C ALA A 24 -10.31 -5.82 -8.80
N ASN A 25 -10.87 -5.28 -7.70
CA ASN A 25 -11.88 -4.22 -7.74
C ASN A 25 -11.37 -2.95 -8.44
N LEU A 26 -10.10 -2.63 -8.24
CA LEU A 26 -9.45 -1.44 -8.81
C LEU A 26 -8.83 -1.69 -10.20
N THR A 27 -9.03 -2.88 -10.76
CA THR A 27 -8.47 -3.31 -12.06
C THR A 27 -6.98 -3.03 -12.19
N MET A 28 -6.22 -3.27 -11.11
CA MET A 28 -4.77 -3.06 -11.07
C MET A 28 -4.01 -4.35 -11.39
N THR A 29 -2.74 -4.20 -11.79
CA THR A 29 -1.87 -5.34 -12.11
C THR A 29 -1.67 -6.24 -10.89
N THR A 30 -2.00 -7.52 -11.02
CA THR A 30 -1.90 -8.49 -9.92
C THR A 30 -0.47 -8.96 -9.69
N PRO A 31 0.06 -8.88 -8.46
CA PRO A 31 1.31 -9.54 -8.11
C PRO A 31 1.13 -11.06 -8.10
N ASP A 32 2.25 -11.79 -8.09
CA ASP A 32 2.23 -13.23 -7.88
C ASP A 32 1.72 -13.54 -6.47
N TRP A 33 0.47 -14.00 -6.38
CA TRP A 33 -0.20 -14.25 -5.10
C TRP A 33 0.36 -15.45 -4.36
N ASP A 34 0.90 -16.45 -5.07
CA ASP A 34 1.49 -17.63 -4.47
C ASP A 34 2.83 -17.27 -3.81
N GLN A 35 3.67 -16.49 -4.50
CA GLN A 35 4.90 -15.95 -3.93
C GLN A 35 4.60 -14.95 -2.80
N THR A 36 3.54 -14.15 -2.93
CA THR A 36 3.07 -13.27 -1.84
C THR A 36 2.68 -14.09 -0.61
N GLN A 37 1.92 -15.18 -0.78
CA GLN A 37 1.56 -16.07 0.32
C GLN A 37 2.81 -16.68 0.97
N GLN A 38 3.78 -17.13 0.17
CA GLN A 38 5.03 -17.69 0.66
C GLN A 38 5.84 -16.67 1.48
N ALA A 39 5.95 -15.43 1.00
CA ALA A 39 6.61 -14.33 1.72
C ALA A 39 5.94 -14.03 3.08
N LEU A 40 4.62 -14.18 3.16
CA LEU A 40 3.84 -13.96 4.38
C LEU A 40 3.90 -15.10 5.41
N ARG A 41 4.27 -16.33 5.01
CA ARG A 41 4.38 -17.49 5.92
C ARG A 41 5.44 -17.28 7.01
N ARG A 42 6.52 -16.56 6.71
CA ARG A 42 7.60 -16.28 7.68
C ARG A 42 7.27 -15.06 8.55
N ARG A 43 6.53 -15.31 9.65
CA ARG A 43 5.97 -14.30 10.56
C ARG A 43 6.96 -13.25 11.08
N PHE A 44 8.23 -13.62 11.28
CA PHE A 44 9.26 -12.74 11.86
C PHE A 44 10.34 -12.30 10.87
N SER A 45 10.14 -12.52 9.57
CA SER A 45 11.09 -12.03 8.57
C SER A 45 10.87 -10.55 8.27
N VAL A 46 11.97 -9.78 8.16
CA VAL A 46 11.93 -8.37 7.71
C VAL A 46 11.22 -8.24 6.36
N HIS A 47 11.47 -9.21 5.47
CA HIS A 47 10.83 -9.31 4.17
C HIS A 47 9.30 -9.47 4.27
N GLY A 48 8.81 -10.47 5.01
CA GLY A 48 7.37 -10.68 5.20
C GLY A 48 6.68 -9.53 5.94
N MET A 49 7.38 -8.84 6.84
CA MET A 49 6.88 -7.62 7.48
C MET A 49 6.71 -6.47 6.47
N LEU A 50 7.64 -6.30 5.53
CA LEU A 50 7.54 -5.30 4.46
C LEU A 50 6.37 -5.62 3.52
N VAL A 51 6.28 -6.86 3.04
CA VAL A 51 5.17 -7.31 2.18
C VAL A 51 3.83 -7.05 2.86
N ARG A 52 3.68 -7.44 4.14
CA ARG A 52 2.45 -7.19 4.90
C ARG A 52 2.14 -5.70 5.06
N ALA A 53 3.15 -4.87 5.31
CA ALA A 53 2.94 -3.43 5.44
C ALA A 53 2.49 -2.82 4.10
N ALA A 54 3.11 -3.24 2.99
CA ALA A 54 2.73 -2.78 1.66
C ALA A 54 1.30 -3.20 1.30
N LEU A 55 0.92 -4.47 1.55
CA LEU A 55 -0.45 -4.94 1.34
C LEU A 55 -1.47 -4.17 2.18
N ARG A 56 -1.15 -3.83 3.44
CA ARG A 56 -2.04 -3.01 4.29
C ARG A 56 -2.23 -1.60 3.75
N THR A 57 -1.20 -1.02 3.15
CA THR A 57 -1.33 0.27 2.45
C THR A 57 -2.22 0.13 1.22
N VAL A 58 -2.09 -0.94 0.43
CA VAL A 58 -2.98 -1.22 -0.71
C VAL A 58 -4.44 -1.38 -0.26
N ILE A 59 -4.69 -2.17 0.78
CA ILE A 59 -6.05 -2.39 1.32
C ILE A 59 -6.66 -1.07 1.79
N SER A 60 -5.95 -0.31 2.62
CA SER A 60 -6.47 0.94 3.18
C SER A 60 -6.68 2.03 2.12
N GLY A 61 -5.86 2.09 1.08
CA GLY A 61 -6.08 3.02 -0.03
C GLY A 61 -7.21 2.58 -0.96
N ALA A 62 -7.46 1.28 -1.10
CA ALA A 62 -8.65 0.78 -1.79
C ALA A 62 -9.94 1.09 -1.02
N GLU A 63 -9.93 0.93 0.31
CA GLU A 63 -11.03 1.36 1.17
C GLU A 63 -11.27 2.88 1.07
N LEU A 64 -10.21 3.67 0.99
CA LEU A 64 -10.31 5.11 0.73
C LEU A 64 -10.91 5.40 -0.65
N HIS A 65 -10.44 4.73 -1.71
CA HIS A 65 -10.98 4.88 -3.07
C HIS A 65 -12.47 4.55 -3.15
N GLU A 66 -12.91 3.49 -2.46
CA GLU A 66 -14.33 3.14 -2.35
C GLU A 66 -15.12 4.21 -1.58
N ALA A 67 -14.56 4.79 -0.52
CA ALA A 67 -15.21 5.85 0.25
C ALA A 67 -15.35 7.19 -0.54
N LEU A 68 -14.49 7.43 -1.53
CA LEU A 68 -14.51 8.60 -2.41
C LEU A 68 -15.47 8.41 -3.58
N HIS A 69 -16.77 8.34 -3.31
CA HIS A 69 -17.78 8.35 -4.37
C HIS A 69 -17.97 9.75 -4.99
N THR A 70 -17.98 9.80 -6.33
CA THR A 70 -18.02 11.00 -7.20
C THR A 70 -19.37 11.72 -7.30
N LYS A 71 -20.45 11.18 -6.72
CA LYS A 71 -21.77 11.84 -6.68
C LYS A 71 -22.47 11.56 -5.35
N PRO A 72 -23.23 12.51 -4.78
CA PRO A 72 -24.30 12.16 -3.84
C PRO A 72 -25.38 11.44 -4.65
N VAL A 73 -25.30 10.11 -4.74
CA VAL A 73 -26.32 9.32 -5.43
C VAL A 73 -27.42 9.05 -4.41
N ALA A 74 -28.52 9.79 -4.53
CA ALA A 74 -29.81 9.34 -4.01
C ALA A 74 -30.25 8.14 -4.87
N HIS A 75 -29.68 6.96 -4.60
CA HIS A 75 -30.28 5.64 -4.76
C HIS A 75 -29.35 4.61 -4.11
N ASP A 76 -29.92 3.88 -3.15
CA ASP A 76 -29.35 3.00 -2.11
C ASP A 76 -28.69 3.65 -0.87
N GLY A 77 -28.74 4.98 -0.75
CA GLY A 77 -28.94 5.64 0.55
C GLY A 77 -27.81 5.57 1.57
N ILE A 78 -26.54 5.63 1.17
CA ILE A 78 -25.43 5.85 2.13
C ILE A 78 -24.57 7.03 1.65
N TRP A 79 -24.93 8.22 2.13
CA TRP A 79 -24.03 9.35 2.14
C TRP A 79 -22.98 9.12 3.25
N ILE A 80 -21.71 9.04 2.88
CA ILE A 80 -20.61 8.96 3.85
C ILE A 80 -20.29 10.40 4.30
N PRO A 81 -20.51 10.76 5.58
CA PRO A 81 -20.21 12.09 6.09
C PRO A 81 -18.74 12.47 5.89
N PRO A 82 -18.41 13.77 5.75
CA PRO A 82 -17.03 14.26 5.70
C PRO A 82 -16.14 13.68 6.81
N GLU A 83 -16.68 13.56 8.03
CA GLU A 83 -16.00 12.97 9.20
C GLU A 83 -15.62 11.49 9.00
N GLU A 84 -16.46 10.72 8.29
CA GLU A 84 -16.15 9.33 7.96
C GLU A 84 -15.10 9.23 6.86
N ARG A 85 -15.07 10.17 5.90
CA ARG A 85 -14.00 10.26 4.87
C ARG A 85 -12.64 10.55 5.52
N GLU A 86 -12.61 11.45 6.50
CA GLU A 86 -11.40 11.72 7.29
C GLU A 86 -10.88 10.47 8.01
N ALA A 87 -11.78 9.60 8.49
CA ALA A 87 -11.37 8.35 9.12
C ALA A 87 -10.66 7.39 8.14
N TYR A 88 -11.13 7.29 6.89
CA TYR A 88 -10.46 6.49 5.85
C TYR A 88 -9.12 7.09 5.43
N LEU A 89 -9.05 8.42 5.30
CA LEU A 89 -7.80 9.14 5.05
C LEU A 89 -6.78 8.90 6.16
N LEU A 90 -7.19 9.06 7.42
CA LEU A 90 -6.35 8.80 8.57
C LEU A 90 -5.91 7.33 8.64
N HIS A 91 -6.79 6.39 8.26
CA HIS A 91 -6.45 4.98 8.19
C HIS A 91 -5.35 4.72 7.16
N PHE A 92 -5.51 5.26 5.94
CA PHE A 92 -4.53 5.17 4.88
C PHE A 92 -3.20 5.82 5.26
N SER A 93 -3.21 7.05 5.79
CA SER A 93 -2.01 7.75 6.25
C SER A 93 -1.26 6.98 7.34
N ARG A 94 -1.99 6.32 8.26
CA ARG A 94 -1.38 5.43 9.28
C ARG A 94 -0.75 4.18 8.66
N ALA A 95 -1.38 3.58 7.65
CA ALA A 95 -0.81 2.44 6.93
C ALA A 95 0.45 2.83 6.16
N ALA A 96 0.42 3.94 5.42
CA ALA A 96 1.57 4.50 4.72
C ALA A 96 2.72 4.83 5.67
N THR A 97 2.44 5.47 6.81
CA THR A 97 3.46 5.77 7.85
C THR A 97 4.10 4.50 8.38
N ARG A 98 3.32 3.44 8.64
CA ARG A 98 3.85 2.15 9.07
C ARG A 98 4.74 1.52 8.00
N LEU A 99 4.36 1.61 6.73
CA LEU A 99 5.18 1.13 5.62
C LEU A 99 6.53 1.87 5.58
N VAL A 100 6.52 3.19 5.70
CA VAL A 100 7.74 4.02 5.77
C VAL A 100 8.64 3.58 6.93
N HIS A 101 8.07 3.36 8.13
CA HIS A 101 8.84 2.85 9.26
C HIS A 101 9.45 1.48 8.99
N ARG A 102 8.70 0.57 8.35
CA ARG A 102 9.23 -0.76 8.00
C ARG A 102 10.33 -0.69 6.95
N LEU A 103 10.23 0.22 5.96
CA LEU A 103 11.29 0.47 4.98
C LEU A 103 12.58 0.94 5.66
N LYS A 104 12.48 1.88 6.61
CA LYS A 104 13.64 2.36 7.40
C LYS A 104 14.26 1.23 8.24
N ILE A 105 13.44 0.44 8.93
CA ILE A 105 13.90 -0.72 9.71
C ILE A 105 14.57 -1.75 8.81
N ALA A 106 14.02 -2.03 7.63
CA ALA A 106 14.61 -2.98 6.70
C ALA A 106 15.96 -2.52 6.16
N ALA A 107 16.11 -1.22 5.86
CA ALA A 107 17.39 -0.64 5.47
C ALA A 107 18.45 -0.71 6.59
N LEU A 108 18.03 -0.64 7.86
CA LEU A 108 18.89 -0.79 9.04
C LEU A 108 19.28 -2.25 9.32
N ALA A 109 18.32 -3.17 9.22
CA ALA A 109 18.46 -4.56 9.64
C ALA A 109 19.03 -5.49 8.56
N ARG A 110 18.91 -5.14 7.27
CA ARG A 110 19.47 -5.96 6.20
C ARG A 110 21.00 -5.88 6.19
N HIS A 111 21.65 -7.04 6.15
CA HIS A 111 22.98 -7.12 5.56
C HIS A 111 22.90 -6.59 4.13
N PRO A 112 23.87 -5.80 3.67
CA PRO A 112 23.73 -5.10 2.41
C PRO A 112 23.98 -6.08 1.27
N ARG A 113 22.93 -6.82 0.93
CA ARG A 113 22.82 -7.68 -0.23
C ARG A 113 21.55 -7.31 -0.98
N GLY A 114 21.62 -7.23 -2.30
CA GLY A 114 20.48 -7.00 -3.17
C GLY A 114 19.58 -8.24 -3.27
N PRO A 115 18.54 -8.19 -4.11
CA PRO A 115 17.53 -9.26 -4.20
C PRO A 115 18.12 -10.55 -4.75
N HIS A 116 19.20 -10.44 -5.54
CA HIS A 116 19.95 -11.55 -6.14
C HIS A 116 21.26 -11.87 -5.39
N GLY A 117 21.44 -11.38 -4.15
CA GLY A 117 22.59 -11.70 -3.30
C GLY A 117 23.85 -10.85 -3.54
N GLU A 118 23.83 -9.95 -4.51
CA GLU A 118 24.89 -8.98 -4.81
C GLU A 118 25.22 -8.07 -3.61
N ARG A 119 26.50 -7.77 -3.36
CA ARG A 119 26.88 -6.87 -2.25
C ARG A 119 26.39 -5.44 -2.54
N ARG A 120 25.61 -4.88 -1.63
CA ARG A 120 25.21 -3.47 -1.62
C ARG A 120 26.02 -2.71 -0.57
N THR A 121 25.90 -1.39 -0.56
CA THR A 121 26.37 -0.56 0.55
C THR A 121 25.18 -0.18 1.43
N ARG A 122 25.41 0.11 2.72
CA ARG A 122 24.35 0.67 3.59
C ARG A 122 23.74 1.94 2.98
N ARG A 123 24.57 2.78 2.35
CA ARG A 123 24.14 4.00 1.65
C ARG A 123 23.11 3.71 0.55
N HIS A 124 23.26 2.61 -0.21
CA HIS A 124 22.28 2.21 -1.22
C HIS A 124 20.94 1.81 -0.59
N LEU A 125 20.95 1.00 0.47
CA LEU A 125 19.73 0.59 1.17
C LEU A 125 18.94 1.80 1.72
N TYR A 126 19.64 2.79 2.30
CA TYR A 126 19.00 4.01 2.79
C TYR A 126 18.45 4.89 1.67
N ARG A 127 19.20 5.06 0.58
CA ARG A 127 18.75 5.85 -0.58
C ARG A 127 17.49 5.27 -1.19
N GLN A 128 17.43 3.95 -1.32
CA GLN A 128 16.27 3.24 -1.88
C GLN A 128 15.03 3.41 -0.99
N ALA A 129 15.17 3.16 0.32
CA ALA A 129 14.09 3.38 1.28
C ALA A 129 13.62 4.85 1.30
N HIS A 130 14.55 5.80 1.17
CA HIS A 130 14.23 7.23 1.11
C HIS A 130 13.46 7.61 -0.17
N ARG A 131 13.86 7.08 -1.34
CA ARG A 131 13.16 7.28 -2.62
C ARG A 131 11.73 6.74 -2.58
N ILE A 132 11.56 5.51 -2.10
CA ILE A 132 10.22 4.91 -1.94
C ILE A 132 9.36 5.76 -0.99
N THR A 133 9.95 6.24 0.12
CA THR A 133 9.26 7.11 1.06
C THR A 133 8.85 8.43 0.41
N ALA A 134 9.74 9.06 -0.35
CA ALA A 134 9.45 10.32 -1.05
C ALA A 134 8.33 10.16 -2.09
N ALA A 135 8.36 9.07 -2.86
CA ALA A 135 7.31 8.75 -3.83
C ALA A 135 5.95 8.49 -3.17
N LEU A 136 5.92 7.73 -2.06
CA LEU A 136 4.72 7.54 -1.24
C LEU A 136 4.16 8.89 -0.73
N VAL A 137 5.01 9.73 -0.14
CA VAL A 137 4.59 11.02 0.42
C VAL A 137 4.06 11.94 -0.68
N SER A 138 4.74 12.02 -1.83
CA SER A 138 4.29 12.84 -2.95
C SER A 138 2.91 12.41 -3.45
N GLY A 139 2.68 11.11 -3.64
CA GLY A 139 1.38 10.56 -4.03
C GLY A 139 0.27 10.76 -2.99
N THR A 140 0.62 10.81 -1.69
CA THR A 140 -0.36 11.08 -0.61
C THR A 140 -0.57 12.57 -0.29
N SER A 141 0.35 13.45 -0.71
CA SER A 141 0.27 14.90 -0.40
C SER A 141 -0.88 15.60 -1.14
N VAL A 142 -1.35 15.02 -2.25
CA VAL A 142 -2.47 15.51 -3.05
C VAL A 142 -3.76 15.56 -2.23
N TYR A 143 -3.95 14.62 -1.29
CA TYR A 143 -5.14 14.55 -0.43
C TYR A 143 -5.25 15.65 0.61
N TYR A 144 -4.16 16.35 0.91
CA TYR A 144 -4.15 17.44 1.90
C TYR A 144 -4.32 18.82 1.27
N LYS A 145 -4.24 18.94 -0.06
CA LYS A 145 -4.16 20.23 -0.77
C LYS A 145 -5.33 20.50 -1.72
N ALA A 146 -6.09 19.49 -2.12
CA ALA A 146 -7.23 19.65 -3.02
C ALA A 146 -8.54 19.30 -2.30
N PRO A 147 -9.52 20.22 -2.23
CA PRO A 147 -10.85 19.94 -1.66
C PRO A 147 -11.65 18.95 -2.51
N GLU A 148 -11.28 18.78 -3.78
CA GLU A 148 -11.81 17.74 -4.66
C GLU A 148 -10.90 16.50 -4.57
N LEU A 149 -11.12 15.68 -3.55
CA LEU A 149 -10.50 14.35 -3.49
C LEU A 149 -11.03 13.49 -4.65
N ASP A 150 -10.23 13.36 -5.69
CA ASP A 150 -10.53 12.50 -6.83
C ASP A 150 -10.30 11.03 -6.48
N LYS A 151 -11.28 10.22 -6.84
CA LYS A 151 -11.27 8.76 -6.75
C LYS A 151 -10.10 8.17 -7.55
N GLU A 152 -9.74 8.77 -8.69
CA GLU A 152 -8.57 8.31 -9.46
C GLU A 152 -7.26 8.62 -8.75
N ALA A 153 -7.15 9.74 -8.03
CA ALA A 153 -5.98 10.01 -7.20
C ALA A 153 -5.80 8.91 -6.13
N ALA A 154 -6.88 8.51 -5.46
CA ALA A 154 -6.91 7.38 -4.51
C ALA A 154 -6.32 6.11 -5.11
N ARG A 155 -6.77 5.74 -6.31
CA ARG A 155 -6.26 4.59 -7.05
C ARG A 155 -4.79 4.75 -7.41
N GLU A 156 -4.40 5.92 -7.93
CA GLU A 156 -3.02 6.20 -8.35
C GLU A 156 -2.02 6.15 -7.17
N SER A 157 -2.44 6.57 -5.97
CA SER A 157 -1.58 6.47 -4.78
C SER A 157 -1.24 5.03 -4.37
N LEU A 158 -1.96 4.04 -4.90
CA LEU A 158 -1.67 2.62 -4.70
C LEU A 158 -0.57 2.07 -5.62
N ARG A 159 -0.17 2.82 -6.66
CA ARG A 159 0.87 2.37 -7.60
C ARG A 159 2.19 2.07 -6.90
N ILE A 160 2.63 2.92 -5.97
CA ILE A 160 3.88 2.72 -5.23
C ILE A 160 3.83 1.53 -4.28
N PRO A 161 2.86 1.40 -3.34
CA PRO A 161 2.81 0.25 -2.44
C PRO A 161 2.55 -1.06 -3.21
N LEU A 162 1.77 -1.05 -4.29
CA LEU A 162 1.57 -2.25 -5.12
C LEU A 162 2.84 -2.62 -5.89
N GLY A 163 3.52 -1.64 -6.50
CA GLY A 163 4.82 -1.85 -7.16
C GLY A 163 5.89 -2.39 -6.19
N LEU A 164 5.85 -1.99 -4.93
CA LEU A 164 6.71 -2.56 -3.90
C LEU A 164 6.36 -4.03 -3.60
N VAL A 165 5.08 -4.42 -3.61
CA VAL A 165 4.70 -5.84 -3.47
C VAL A 165 5.26 -6.64 -4.63
N HIS A 166 5.02 -6.21 -5.88
CA HIS A 166 5.59 -6.84 -7.08
C HIS A 166 7.10 -7.02 -6.98
N HIS A 167 7.81 -5.93 -6.64
CA HIS A 167 9.25 -5.98 -6.49
C HIS A 167 9.73 -6.97 -5.43
N LEU A 168 9.10 -6.97 -4.26
CA LEU A 168 9.49 -7.84 -3.16
C LEU A 168 9.24 -9.32 -3.48
N VAL A 169 8.13 -9.65 -4.13
CA VAL A 169 7.76 -11.06 -4.35
C VAL A 169 8.43 -11.62 -5.60
N SER A 170 8.36 -10.93 -6.73
CA SER A 170 8.80 -11.44 -8.04
C SER A 170 10.07 -10.77 -8.58
N GLY A 171 10.67 -9.83 -7.85
CA GLY A 171 11.85 -9.09 -8.32
C GLY A 171 11.56 -8.09 -9.44
N THR A 172 10.29 -7.78 -9.69
CA THR A 172 9.89 -6.81 -10.71
C THR A 172 10.55 -5.46 -10.44
N PRO A 173 11.03 -4.72 -11.44
CA PRO A 173 11.59 -3.39 -11.23
C PRO A 173 10.61 -2.46 -10.50
N LEU A 174 11.12 -1.66 -9.57
CA LEU A 174 10.30 -0.67 -8.89
C LEU A 174 9.83 0.41 -9.88
N PRO A 175 8.70 1.09 -9.59
CA PRO A 175 8.29 2.25 -10.37
C PRO A 175 9.43 3.26 -10.51
N ALA A 176 9.54 3.94 -11.66
CA ALA A 176 10.69 4.79 -12.00
C ALA A 176 11.01 5.85 -10.91
N GLU A 177 10.00 6.43 -10.28
CA GLU A 177 10.15 7.40 -9.19
C GLU A 177 10.76 6.81 -7.91
N CYS A 178 10.61 5.51 -7.72
CA CYS A 178 11.21 4.74 -6.64
C CYS A 178 12.58 4.18 -7.00
N SER A 179 12.90 3.99 -8.29
CA SER A 179 14.15 3.36 -8.72
C SER A 179 15.36 4.26 -8.45
N THR A 180 16.47 3.66 -8.02
CA THR A 180 17.76 4.35 -7.88
C THR A 180 18.76 3.95 -8.96
N SER A 181 18.28 3.46 -10.12
CA SER A 181 19.05 2.76 -11.18
C SER A 181 19.81 1.52 -10.71
N GLN A 182 19.53 1.09 -9.48
CA GLN A 182 20.17 0.01 -8.74
C GLN A 182 19.08 -0.64 -7.87
N ASP A 183 18.45 -1.71 -8.37
CA ASP A 183 17.31 -2.37 -7.71
C ASP A 183 17.65 -3.00 -6.33
N TRP A 184 16.63 -3.24 -5.48
CA TRP A 184 16.75 -3.48 -4.03
C TRP A 184 16.74 -4.95 -3.57
#